data_AF-A0A3M2CH86-F1
#
_entry.id   AF-A0A3M2CH86-F1
#
_cell.length_a   1.000
_cell.length_b   1.000
_cell.length_c   1.000
_cell.angle_alpha   90.00
_cell.angle_beta   90.00
_cell.angle_gamma   90.00
#
_symmetry.space_group_name_H-M   'P 1'
#
loop_
_entity.id
_entity.type
_entity.pdbx_description
1 polymer ?
#
loop_
_entity_poly.entity_id
_entity_poly.type
_entity_poly.pdbx_seq_one_letter_code
_entity_poly.pdbx_strand_id
1 'polypeptide(L)'
;MKRASWQRWQSIVLCTLVAAFILRGEVRTQAQVPVVLFHAQSSFGYSASLVAQQLDFLKNNGYNTITPDELLDWMDYDTPLPPRPILITMDDNYIPVYDEVWPMLVARGMKAVNFAHTTYVGVVTGSGDHGDWLELQQMETSGAVLTESHTKNHLNLTTLSNTQAQDEIAGSKAAIEANMPGKVCRYLAYPYGAYNSTHVTMCQNAGYRAAFTTVNAFTYRTTPRYEIPRIGIDGASVATLQTKIGYTSLPPLPGNGWTLDNTDPNCTVVPTSGAWSTVTTGSPYGANALTKAAGTGSAYVRWAAKVVQSGSYRVYARWTAALDRATNAVYQITHAGGVTTVTVNQQANGGQWNLLGQWLFTSAQPAEVRISDAANGTVSADAVWFEPVSSRVENYELY
;
A
#
# COMPACT_ATOMS: atom_id res chain seq x y z
N MET A 1 -2.59 41.88 -44.43
CA MET A 1 -2.61 42.17 -42.97
C MET A 1 -3.59 41.23 -42.29
N LYS A 2 -3.21 40.70 -41.11
CA LYS A 2 -3.90 39.72 -40.25
C LYS A 2 -3.83 38.25 -40.67
N ARG A 3 -2.82 37.56 -40.16
CA ARG A 3 -2.82 36.13 -39.73
C ARG A 3 -1.52 35.85 -38.96
N ALA A 4 -1.50 36.17 -37.67
CA ALA A 4 -0.42 35.78 -36.75
C ALA A 4 -0.91 35.90 -35.30
N SER A 5 -1.53 34.85 -34.76
CA SER A 5 -1.73 34.68 -33.31
C SER A 5 -2.27 33.28 -32.98
N TRP A 6 -1.56 32.21 -33.35
CA TRP A 6 -1.91 30.83 -32.96
C TRP A 6 -0.68 29.94 -32.66
N GLN A 7 0.42 30.53 -32.18
CA GLN A 7 1.65 29.77 -31.84
C GLN A 7 2.31 30.19 -30.51
N ARG A 8 1.52 30.55 -29.47
CA ARG A 8 2.10 30.89 -28.15
C ARG A 8 1.57 30.09 -26.94
N TRP A 9 0.87 28.98 -27.16
CA TRP A 9 0.30 28.16 -26.08
C TRP A 9 0.79 26.70 -26.03
N GLN A 10 1.90 26.35 -26.69
CA GLN A 10 2.49 25.00 -26.63
C GLN A 10 3.81 24.90 -25.85
N SER A 11 4.24 25.96 -25.17
CA SER A 11 5.55 25.98 -24.48
C SER A 11 5.47 26.14 -22.96
N ILE A 12 4.29 26.08 -22.34
CA ILE A 12 4.12 26.24 -20.88
C ILE A 12 3.57 24.97 -20.19
N VAL A 13 3.04 23.99 -20.94
CA VAL A 13 2.52 22.73 -20.37
C VAL A 13 3.58 21.59 -20.38
N LEU A 14 4.78 21.84 -20.90
CA LEU A 14 5.83 20.82 -21.04
C LEU A 14 6.91 20.84 -19.94
N CYS A 15 6.82 21.74 -18.95
CA CYS A 15 7.82 21.85 -17.88
C CYS A 15 7.44 21.19 -16.54
N THR A 16 6.21 20.69 -16.38
CA THR A 16 5.78 20.03 -15.12
C THR A 16 5.75 18.50 -15.18
N LEU A 17 5.85 17.89 -16.36
CA LEU A 17 5.88 16.42 -16.50
C LEU A 17 7.27 15.82 -16.68
N VAL A 18 8.30 16.64 -16.92
CA VAL A 18 9.68 16.18 -17.16
C VAL A 18 10.52 16.05 -15.88
N ALA A 19 10.07 16.65 -14.76
CA ALA A 19 10.77 16.52 -13.48
C ALA A 19 10.58 15.13 -12.81
N ALA A 20 9.69 14.28 -13.32
CA ALA A 20 9.43 12.95 -12.76
C ALA A 20 10.37 11.84 -13.28
N PHE A 21 11.26 12.13 -14.24
CA PHE A 21 12.01 11.07 -14.95
C PHE A 21 13.52 10.98 -14.63
N ILE A 22 14.05 11.75 -13.68
CA ILE A 22 15.46 11.63 -13.27
C ILE A 22 15.58 11.57 -11.75
N LEU A 23 15.18 10.45 -11.16
CA LEU A 23 15.69 9.94 -9.87
C LEU A 23 15.61 8.41 -9.87
N ARG A 24 16.13 7.75 -10.91
CA ARG A 24 16.44 6.31 -10.81
C ARG A 24 17.79 6.18 -10.11
N GLY A 25 17.73 5.79 -8.85
CA GLY A 25 18.91 5.32 -8.14
C GLY A 25 19.05 5.90 -6.75
N GLU A 26 18.04 5.75 -5.90
CA GLU A 26 18.33 5.69 -4.47
C GLU A 26 17.33 4.77 -3.73
N VAL A 27 17.81 4.20 -2.64
CA VAL A 27 17.27 3.04 -1.93
C VAL A 27 16.17 3.49 -0.96
N ARG A 28 14.90 3.31 -1.34
CA ARG A 28 13.76 3.51 -0.42
C ARG A 28 13.49 2.23 0.37
N THR A 29 14.40 1.85 1.27
CA THR A 29 14.31 0.62 2.09
C THR A 29 13.49 0.76 3.36
N GLN A 30 13.07 1.96 3.75
CA GLN A 30 12.39 2.15 5.03
C GLN A 30 10.87 1.90 4.96
N ALA A 31 10.29 2.04 3.77
CA ALA A 31 8.85 2.06 3.55
C ALA A 31 8.34 0.62 3.35
N GLN A 32 7.45 0.13 4.23
CA GLN A 32 7.03 -1.28 4.26
C GLN A 32 5.51 -1.49 4.09
N VAL A 33 5.11 -2.45 3.26
CA VAL A 33 3.70 -2.89 3.08
C VAL A 33 3.58 -4.38 3.40
N PRO A 34 2.69 -4.78 4.31
CA PRO A 34 2.40 -6.20 4.54
C PRO A 34 1.60 -6.78 3.38
N VAL A 35 2.10 -7.87 2.80
CA VAL A 35 1.36 -8.75 1.91
C VAL A 35 1.12 -10.04 2.69
N VAL A 36 -0.13 -10.42 2.92
CA VAL A 36 -0.46 -11.62 3.72
C VAL A 36 -0.91 -12.77 2.82
N LEU A 37 -0.59 -13.99 3.23
CA LEU A 37 -0.93 -15.24 2.56
C LEU A 37 -1.67 -16.16 3.52
N PHE A 38 -2.81 -16.72 3.09
CA PHE A 38 -3.41 -17.89 3.74
C PHE A 38 -4.07 -18.83 2.72
N HIS A 39 -4.38 -20.03 3.17
CA HIS A 39 -5.08 -21.05 2.40
C HIS A 39 -6.46 -21.28 3.02
N ALA A 40 -7.52 -21.26 2.22
CA ALA A 40 -8.88 -21.47 2.69
C ALA A 40 -9.22 -22.96 2.87
N GLN A 41 -8.37 -23.69 3.60
CA GLN A 41 -8.44 -25.13 3.76
C GLN A 41 -8.03 -25.57 5.18
N SER A 42 -8.76 -26.56 5.73
CA SER A 42 -8.73 -26.91 7.15
C SER A 42 -7.39 -27.49 7.64
N SER A 43 -6.63 -28.19 6.80
CA SER A 43 -5.29 -28.69 7.14
C SER A 43 -4.26 -27.58 7.33
N PHE A 44 -4.51 -26.38 6.80
CA PHE A 44 -3.76 -25.16 7.10
C PHE A 44 -4.35 -24.36 8.27
N GLY A 45 -5.30 -24.94 9.01
CA GLY A 45 -5.95 -24.28 10.15
C GLY A 45 -6.98 -23.22 9.76
N TYR A 46 -7.50 -23.27 8.53
CA TYR A 46 -8.59 -22.38 8.11
C TYR A 46 -9.84 -22.56 8.99
N SER A 47 -10.44 -21.42 9.34
CA SER A 47 -11.73 -21.32 10.00
C SER A 47 -12.41 -20.04 9.56
N ALA A 48 -13.62 -20.15 9.04
CA ALA A 48 -14.45 -19.01 8.63
C ALA A 48 -14.54 -17.95 9.74
N SER A 49 -14.74 -18.40 10.99
CA SER A 49 -14.86 -17.51 12.15
C SER A 49 -13.54 -16.80 12.48
N LEU A 50 -12.41 -17.47 12.27
CA LEU A 50 -11.10 -16.88 12.50
C LEU A 50 -10.78 -15.82 11.44
N VAL A 51 -11.04 -16.13 10.16
CA VAL A 51 -10.85 -15.18 9.06
C VAL A 51 -11.76 -13.96 9.22
N ALA A 52 -13.03 -14.16 9.61
CA ALA A 52 -13.93 -13.05 9.92
C ALA A 52 -13.36 -12.12 11.01
N GLN A 53 -12.84 -12.68 12.10
CA GLN A 53 -12.20 -11.90 13.18
C GLN A 53 -10.96 -11.13 12.70
N GLN A 54 -10.14 -11.73 11.83
CA GLN A 54 -8.98 -11.07 11.24
C GLN A 54 -9.40 -9.89 10.34
N LEU A 55 -10.40 -10.08 9.48
CA LEU A 55 -10.93 -9.02 8.60
C LEU A 55 -11.59 -7.89 9.40
N ASP A 56 -12.34 -8.22 10.46
CA ASP A 56 -12.94 -7.24 11.37
C ASP A 56 -11.86 -6.44 12.09
N PHE A 57 -10.81 -7.12 12.57
CA PHE A 57 -9.66 -6.44 13.17
C PHE A 57 -9.03 -5.45 12.19
N LEU A 58 -8.73 -5.86 10.96
CA LEU A 58 -8.15 -4.98 9.94
C LEU A 58 -9.04 -3.76 9.69
N LYS A 59 -10.35 -3.99 9.48
CA LYS A 59 -11.33 -2.92 9.21
C LYS A 59 -11.43 -1.93 10.36
N ASN A 60 -11.61 -2.43 11.57
CA ASN A 60 -11.80 -1.62 12.78
C ASN A 60 -10.54 -0.84 13.17
N ASN A 61 -9.37 -1.28 12.69
CA ASN A 61 -8.09 -0.59 12.90
C ASN A 61 -7.62 0.19 11.67
N GLY A 62 -8.53 0.51 10.75
CA GLY A 62 -8.27 1.46 9.65
C GLY A 62 -7.31 0.95 8.59
N TYR A 63 -7.08 -0.37 8.49
CA TYR A 63 -6.35 -0.94 7.38
C TYR A 63 -7.16 -0.83 6.09
N ASN A 64 -6.47 -0.52 5.00
CA ASN A 64 -7.06 -0.42 3.67
C ASN A 64 -6.44 -1.49 2.77
N THR A 65 -7.27 -2.38 2.26
CA THR A 65 -6.83 -3.39 1.31
C THR A 65 -6.49 -2.75 -0.03
N ILE A 66 -5.33 -3.08 -0.59
CA ILE A 66 -4.85 -2.57 -1.88
C ILE A 66 -4.82 -3.69 -2.92
N THR A 67 -4.72 -3.33 -4.21
CA THR A 67 -4.45 -4.29 -5.29
C THR A 67 -2.94 -4.42 -5.56
N PRO A 68 -2.49 -5.47 -6.27
CA PRO A 68 -1.11 -5.55 -6.73
C PRO A 68 -0.73 -4.41 -7.70
N ASP A 69 -1.69 -3.88 -8.46
CA ASP A 69 -1.48 -2.68 -9.29
C ASP A 69 -1.13 -1.46 -8.42
N GLU A 70 -1.90 -1.20 -7.37
CA GLU A 70 -1.61 -0.11 -6.42
C GLU A 70 -0.26 -0.31 -5.72
N LEU A 71 0.08 -1.55 -5.35
CA LEU A 71 1.39 -1.89 -4.77
C LEU A 71 2.53 -1.56 -5.74
N LEU A 72 2.43 -1.99 -7.01
CA LEU A 72 3.47 -1.73 -8.01
C LEU A 72 3.58 -0.24 -8.35
N ASP A 73 2.46 0.48 -8.44
CA ASP A 73 2.48 1.93 -8.70
C ASP A 73 3.16 2.69 -7.54
N TRP A 74 2.98 2.23 -6.30
CA TRP A 74 3.71 2.74 -5.15
C TRP A 74 5.21 2.42 -5.21
N MET A 75 5.59 1.20 -5.61
CA MET A 75 7.00 0.81 -5.78
C MET A 75 7.70 1.64 -6.87
N ASP A 76 7.04 1.83 -8.01
CA ASP A 76 7.64 2.35 -9.23
C ASP A 76 7.56 3.88 -9.34
N TYR A 77 6.46 4.48 -8.87
CA TYR A 77 6.12 5.88 -9.14
C TYR A 77 5.89 6.73 -7.91
N ASP A 78 6.00 6.15 -6.72
CA ASP A 78 5.67 6.82 -5.48
C ASP A 78 4.21 7.31 -5.39
N THR A 79 3.32 6.59 -6.09
CA THR A 79 1.89 6.82 -6.01
C THR A 79 1.43 6.55 -4.57
N PRO A 80 0.79 7.52 -3.90
CA PRO A 80 0.35 7.35 -2.52
C PRO A 80 -0.68 6.22 -2.38
N LEU A 81 -0.44 5.32 -1.44
CA LEU A 81 -1.38 4.28 -1.03
C LEU A 81 -2.43 4.88 -0.07
N PRO A 82 -3.58 4.22 0.15
CA PRO A 82 -4.42 4.56 1.28
C PRO A 82 -3.65 4.34 2.61
N PRO A 83 -4.04 5.00 3.71
CA PRO A 83 -3.41 4.80 5.02
C PRO A 83 -3.48 3.33 5.47
N ARG A 84 -2.46 2.86 6.22
CA ARG A 84 -2.34 1.46 6.67
C ARG A 84 -2.64 0.45 5.54
N PRO A 85 -1.89 0.50 4.42
CA PRO A 85 -2.13 -0.40 3.30
C PRO A 85 -1.81 -1.85 3.67
N ILE A 86 -2.60 -2.80 3.16
CA ILE A 86 -2.34 -4.24 3.27
C ILE A 86 -2.80 -4.93 1.99
N LEU A 87 -2.04 -5.91 1.49
CA LEU A 87 -2.47 -6.75 0.37
C LEU A 87 -2.81 -8.15 0.90
N ILE A 88 -4.05 -8.59 0.70
CA ILE A 88 -4.51 -9.92 1.11
C ILE A 88 -4.41 -10.86 -0.09
N THR A 89 -3.75 -11.99 0.08
CA THR A 89 -3.63 -13.04 -0.94
C THR A 89 -4.06 -14.39 -0.38
N MET A 90 -4.69 -15.19 -1.22
CA MET A 90 -5.06 -16.58 -0.97
C MET A 90 -4.52 -17.43 -2.11
N ASP A 91 -4.01 -18.61 -1.77
CA ASP A 91 -3.51 -19.57 -2.75
C ASP A 91 -4.48 -20.74 -2.91
N ASP A 92 -4.31 -21.47 -4.01
CA ASP A 92 -4.96 -22.75 -4.35
C ASP A 92 -6.45 -22.69 -4.70
N ASN A 93 -7.10 -21.53 -4.71
CA ASN A 93 -8.49 -21.38 -5.18
C ASN A 93 -9.52 -22.37 -4.59
N TYR A 94 -9.35 -22.74 -3.31
CA TYR A 94 -10.30 -23.60 -2.60
C TYR A 94 -11.71 -22.98 -2.52
N ILE A 95 -12.74 -23.82 -2.56
CA ILE A 95 -14.16 -23.43 -2.52
C ILE A 95 -14.52 -22.44 -1.40
N PRO A 96 -14.00 -22.55 -0.15
CA PRO A 96 -14.32 -21.58 0.89
C PRO A 96 -13.89 -20.13 0.57
N VAL A 97 -12.97 -19.91 -0.38
CA VAL A 97 -12.69 -18.56 -0.90
C VAL A 97 -13.96 -17.96 -1.51
N TYR A 98 -14.70 -18.74 -2.30
CA TYR A 98 -15.94 -18.30 -2.95
C TYR A 98 -17.13 -18.29 -1.97
N ASP A 99 -17.36 -19.39 -1.25
CA ASP A 99 -18.55 -19.55 -0.41
C ASP A 99 -18.53 -18.67 0.87
N GLU A 100 -17.35 -18.41 1.42
CA GLU A 100 -17.21 -17.82 2.75
C GLU A 100 -16.41 -16.50 2.71
N VAL A 101 -15.19 -16.52 2.17
CA VAL A 101 -14.27 -15.37 2.26
C VAL A 101 -14.72 -14.21 1.36
N TRP A 102 -15.16 -14.49 0.13
CA TRP A 102 -15.60 -13.45 -0.81
C TRP A 102 -16.78 -12.62 -0.27
N PRO A 103 -17.89 -13.22 0.23
CA PRO A 103 -18.95 -12.47 0.90
C PRO A 103 -18.44 -11.63 2.09
N MET A 104 -17.49 -12.16 2.88
CA MET A 104 -16.91 -11.42 4.00
C MET A 104 -16.11 -10.18 3.56
N LEU A 105 -15.38 -10.27 2.45
CA LEU A 105 -14.64 -9.16 1.86
C LEU A 105 -15.58 -8.09 1.30
N VAL A 106 -16.61 -8.49 0.55
CA VAL A 106 -17.63 -7.59 -0.02
C VAL A 106 -18.32 -6.80 1.10
N ALA A 107 -18.77 -7.48 2.16
CA ALA A 107 -19.45 -6.84 3.29
C ALA A 107 -18.61 -5.77 4.00
N ARG A 108 -17.27 -5.84 3.88
CA ARG A 108 -16.32 -4.90 4.50
C ARG A 108 -15.75 -3.86 3.53
N GLY A 109 -16.11 -3.95 2.25
CA GLY A 109 -15.51 -3.14 1.18
C GLY A 109 -14.02 -3.41 1.02
N MET A 110 -13.61 -4.66 1.23
CA MET A 110 -12.22 -5.11 1.18
C MET A 110 -11.93 -5.86 -0.12
N LYS A 111 -10.65 -5.87 -0.49
CA LYS A 111 -10.11 -6.52 -1.68
C LYS A 111 -9.06 -7.55 -1.33
N ALA A 112 -8.96 -8.59 -2.15
CA ALA A 112 -7.94 -9.62 -2.05
C ALA A 112 -7.59 -10.19 -3.43
N VAL A 113 -6.56 -11.05 -3.47
CA VAL A 113 -6.14 -11.79 -4.68
C VAL A 113 -6.24 -13.28 -4.38
N ASN A 114 -6.87 -14.03 -5.28
CA ASN A 114 -6.90 -15.48 -5.29
C ASN A 114 -5.96 -16.00 -6.39
N PHE A 115 -4.88 -16.67 -6.02
CA PHE A 115 -3.97 -17.32 -6.95
C PHE A 115 -4.45 -18.74 -7.22
N ALA A 116 -4.91 -19.00 -8.44
CA ALA A 116 -5.52 -20.26 -8.85
C ALA A 116 -4.54 -21.15 -9.62
N HIS A 117 -4.45 -22.42 -9.26
CA HIS A 117 -3.72 -23.40 -10.05
C HIS A 117 -4.66 -24.06 -11.09
N THR A 118 -4.46 -23.72 -12.36
CA THR A 118 -5.54 -23.72 -13.35
C THR A 118 -6.07 -25.08 -13.77
N THR A 119 -5.31 -26.17 -13.59
CA THR A 119 -5.78 -27.53 -13.90
C THR A 119 -6.85 -28.02 -12.93
N TYR A 120 -6.88 -27.48 -11.72
CA TYR A 120 -7.81 -27.91 -10.68
C TYR A 120 -9.05 -27.02 -10.55
N VAL A 121 -9.18 -25.96 -11.34
CA VAL A 121 -10.38 -25.11 -11.32
C VAL A 121 -11.60 -25.96 -11.67
N GLY A 122 -12.59 -25.98 -10.75
CA GLY A 122 -13.80 -26.81 -10.84
C GLY A 122 -13.61 -28.30 -10.48
N VAL A 123 -12.44 -28.70 -9.97
CA VAL A 123 -12.20 -30.08 -9.53
C VAL A 123 -12.78 -30.32 -8.14
N VAL A 124 -13.67 -31.31 -8.06
CA VAL A 124 -14.34 -31.77 -6.84
C VAL A 124 -13.78 -33.14 -6.46
N THR A 125 -13.16 -33.22 -5.28
CA THR A 125 -12.56 -34.44 -4.70
C THR A 125 -13.26 -34.86 -3.41
N GLY A 126 -14.17 -34.04 -2.87
CA GLY A 126 -14.84 -34.22 -1.58
C GLY A 126 -14.02 -33.73 -0.39
N SER A 127 -12.79 -33.26 -0.60
CA SER A 127 -11.95 -32.60 0.40
C SER A 127 -10.90 -31.72 -0.27
N GLY A 128 -11.00 -30.40 -0.06
CA GLY A 128 -10.17 -29.45 -0.80
C GLY A 128 -10.69 -29.24 -2.23
N ASP A 129 -12.00 -29.10 -2.37
CA ASP A 129 -12.64 -28.78 -3.64
C ASP A 129 -12.24 -27.37 -4.09
N HIS A 130 -12.26 -27.16 -5.39
CA HIS A 130 -11.76 -25.96 -6.04
C HIS A 130 -12.89 -25.23 -6.74
N GLY A 131 -12.91 -23.90 -6.58
CA GLY A 131 -13.88 -23.07 -7.28
C GLY A 131 -13.80 -23.25 -8.79
N ASP A 132 -14.93 -23.19 -9.48
CA ASP A 132 -15.02 -23.29 -10.92
C ASP A 132 -14.78 -21.94 -11.63
N TRP A 133 -14.72 -21.95 -12.96
CA TRP A 133 -14.47 -20.73 -13.73
C TRP A 133 -15.58 -19.68 -13.60
N LEU A 134 -16.83 -20.09 -13.37
CA LEU A 134 -17.94 -19.16 -13.18
C LEU A 134 -17.80 -18.44 -11.84
N GLU A 135 -17.47 -19.17 -10.79
CA GLU A 135 -17.24 -18.66 -9.44
C GLU A 135 -16.05 -17.68 -9.40
N LEU A 136 -14.93 -18.03 -10.06
CA LEU A 136 -13.79 -17.12 -10.22
C LEU A 136 -14.16 -15.84 -10.98
N GLN A 137 -15.00 -15.94 -12.02
CA GLN A 137 -15.49 -14.77 -12.77
C GLN A 137 -16.42 -13.87 -11.97
N GLN A 138 -17.29 -14.44 -11.12
CA GLN A 138 -18.17 -13.68 -10.24
C GLN A 138 -17.37 -12.89 -9.20
N MET A 139 -16.38 -13.55 -8.59
CA MET A 139 -15.42 -12.91 -7.69
C MET A 139 -14.68 -11.75 -8.35
N GLU A 140 -14.11 -11.97 -9.54
CA GLU A 140 -13.41 -10.94 -10.33
C GLU A 140 -14.33 -9.76 -10.66
N THR A 141 -15.54 -10.03 -11.16
CA THR A 141 -16.51 -9.02 -11.59
C THR A 141 -16.98 -8.14 -10.42
N SER A 142 -17.03 -8.70 -9.20
CA SER A 142 -17.34 -7.93 -8.00
C SER A 142 -16.28 -6.88 -7.64
N GLY A 143 -15.04 -7.06 -8.13
CA GLY A 143 -13.88 -6.25 -7.78
C GLY A 143 -13.32 -6.50 -6.37
N ALA A 144 -13.89 -7.45 -5.62
CA ALA A 144 -13.45 -7.80 -4.27
C ALA A 144 -12.36 -8.89 -4.25
N VAL A 145 -12.36 -9.83 -5.20
CA VAL A 145 -11.34 -10.88 -5.28
C VAL A 145 -10.84 -10.98 -6.72
N LEU A 146 -9.56 -10.64 -6.92
CA LEU A 146 -8.92 -10.74 -8.22
C LEU A 146 -8.36 -12.14 -8.43
N THR A 147 -8.60 -12.75 -9.58
CA THR A 147 -8.04 -14.08 -9.93
C THR A 147 -6.73 -13.93 -10.69
N GLU A 148 -5.69 -14.59 -10.19
CA GLU A 148 -4.33 -14.59 -10.73
C GLU A 148 -3.73 -15.99 -10.73
N SER A 149 -2.52 -16.15 -11.26
CA SER A 149 -1.95 -17.47 -11.53
C SER A 149 -1.22 -18.11 -10.34
N HIS A 150 -1.43 -19.41 -10.13
CA HIS A 150 -0.63 -20.24 -9.26
C HIS A 150 -0.02 -21.44 -9.99
N THR A 151 0.40 -21.25 -11.25
CA THR A 151 0.81 -22.32 -12.20
C THR A 151 -0.35 -23.21 -12.64
N LYS A 152 -0.12 -24.27 -13.44
CA LYS A 152 -1.21 -25.14 -13.89
C LYS A 152 -1.50 -26.21 -12.86
N ASN A 153 -0.46 -26.95 -12.50
CA ASN A 153 -0.57 -28.19 -11.74
C ASN A 153 -0.04 -28.07 -10.31
N HIS A 154 0.35 -26.86 -9.88
CA HIS A 154 0.89 -26.60 -8.54
C HIS A 154 2.15 -27.44 -8.24
N LEU A 155 3.05 -27.51 -9.22
CA LEU A 155 4.30 -28.26 -9.10
C LEU A 155 5.43 -27.36 -8.59
N ASN A 156 6.38 -27.95 -7.84
CA ASN A 156 7.61 -27.26 -7.48
C ASN A 156 8.45 -27.00 -8.74
N LEU A 157 8.47 -25.76 -9.21
CA LEU A 157 9.15 -25.37 -10.44
C LEU A 157 10.65 -25.76 -10.47
N THR A 158 11.30 -25.77 -9.30
CA THR A 158 12.74 -26.08 -9.19
C THR A 158 13.08 -27.56 -9.43
N THR A 159 12.08 -28.44 -9.46
CA THR A 159 12.28 -29.88 -9.77
C THR A 159 11.94 -30.21 -11.23
N LEU A 160 11.42 -29.24 -11.98
CA LEU A 160 10.99 -29.43 -13.37
C LEU A 160 12.12 -29.14 -14.36
N SER A 161 12.00 -29.71 -15.57
CA SER A 161 12.77 -29.21 -16.71
C SER A 161 12.30 -27.80 -17.10
N ASN A 162 13.17 -27.04 -17.77
CA ASN A 162 12.81 -25.68 -18.22
C ASN A 162 11.56 -25.66 -19.12
N THR A 163 11.38 -26.66 -19.97
CA THR A 163 10.19 -26.75 -20.84
C THR A 163 8.92 -26.95 -20.02
N GLN A 164 8.96 -27.82 -19.01
CA GLN A 164 7.82 -28.06 -18.11
C GLN A 164 7.51 -26.82 -17.27
N ALA A 165 8.54 -26.18 -16.69
CA ALA A 165 8.35 -24.95 -15.91
C ALA A 165 7.78 -23.81 -16.77
N GLN A 166 8.22 -23.68 -18.03
CA GLN A 166 7.67 -22.68 -18.96
C GLN A 166 6.19 -22.96 -19.29
N ASP A 167 5.81 -24.22 -19.48
CA ASP A 167 4.42 -24.63 -19.71
C ASP A 167 3.54 -24.42 -18.47
N GLU A 168 4.05 -24.68 -17.26
CA GLU A 168 3.38 -24.35 -16.00
C GLU A 168 3.10 -22.84 -15.86
N ILE A 169 4.12 -22.01 -16.12
CA ILE A 169 4.06 -20.56 -15.93
C ILE A 169 3.21 -19.88 -17.01
N ALA A 170 3.49 -20.12 -18.29
CA ALA A 170 2.78 -19.47 -19.39
C ALA A 170 1.41 -20.10 -19.66
N GLY A 171 1.29 -21.42 -19.50
CA GLY A 171 0.03 -22.12 -19.75
C GLY A 171 -1.06 -21.77 -18.73
N SER A 172 -0.70 -21.50 -17.48
CA SER A 172 -1.66 -21.03 -16.46
C SER A 172 -2.21 -19.63 -16.75
N LYS A 173 -1.35 -18.69 -17.17
CA LYS A 173 -1.79 -17.38 -17.68
C LYS A 173 -2.78 -17.55 -18.83
N ALA A 174 -2.41 -18.35 -19.83
CA ALA A 174 -3.25 -18.60 -20.99
C ALA A 174 -4.60 -19.23 -20.62
N ALA A 175 -4.62 -20.16 -19.66
CA ALA A 175 -5.84 -20.78 -19.17
C ALA A 175 -6.78 -19.77 -18.49
N ILE A 176 -6.26 -18.89 -17.62
CA ILE A 176 -7.07 -17.82 -17.00
C ILE A 176 -7.67 -16.90 -18.08
N GLU A 177 -6.84 -16.42 -19.00
CA GLU A 177 -7.29 -15.47 -20.04
C GLU A 177 -8.27 -16.10 -21.04
N ALA A 178 -8.17 -17.41 -21.28
CA ALA A 178 -9.11 -18.14 -22.15
C ALA A 178 -10.47 -18.39 -21.46
N ASN A 179 -10.49 -18.62 -20.15
CA ASN A 179 -11.72 -18.95 -19.41
C ASN A 179 -12.40 -17.75 -18.75
N MET A 180 -11.72 -16.61 -18.65
CA MET A 180 -12.25 -15.38 -18.03
C MET A 180 -12.22 -14.22 -19.04
N PRO A 181 -13.27 -14.04 -19.87
CA PRO A 181 -13.30 -13.04 -20.93
C PRO A 181 -12.98 -11.62 -20.42
N GLY A 182 -11.99 -10.97 -21.04
CA GLY A 182 -11.55 -9.62 -20.68
C GLY A 182 -10.57 -9.55 -19.51
N LYS A 183 -10.32 -10.67 -18.81
CA LYS A 183 -9.26 -10.72 -17.80
C LYS A 183 -7.90 -10.73 -18.49
N VAL A 184 -6.99 -9.89 -17.99
CA VAL A 184 -5.55 -10.03 -18.24
C VAL A 184 -4.94 -10.56 -16.97
N CYS A 185 -4.31 -11.74 -17.02
CA CYS A 185 -3.63 -12.30 -15.85
C CYS A 185 -2.24 -11.67 -15.73
N ARG A 186 -2.01 -10.93 -14.65
CA ARG A 186 -0.83 -10.06 -14.49
C ARG A 186 0.13 -10.57 -13.43
N TYR A 187 -0.31 -11.45 -12.55
CA TYR A 187 0.47 -11.85 -11.38
C TYR A 187 0.53 -13.37 -11.23
N LEU A 188 1.63 -13.83 -10.63
CA LEU A 188 1.85 -15.23 -10.33
C LEU A 188 2.31 -15.40 -8.88
N ALA A 189 1.78 -16.36 -8.15
CA ALA A 189 2.42 -16.87 -6.94
C ALA A 189 3.18 -18.15 -7.28
N TYR A 190 4.43 -18.30 -6.84
CA TYR A 190 5.18 -19.54 -7.06
C TYR A 190 4.67 -20.61 -6.08
N PRO A 191 4.28 -21.81 -6.54
CA PRO A 191 3.98 -22.94 -5.66
C PRO A 191 5.11 -23.17 -4.67
N TYR A 192 4.76 -23.34 -3.40
CA TYR A 192 5.70 -23.51 -2.28
C TYR A 192 6.69 -22.33 -2.07
N GLY A 193 6.54 -21.23 -2.81
CA GLY A 193 7.53 -20.16 -2.90
C GLY A 193 8.85 -20.58 -3.56
N ALA A 194 8.87 -21.71 -4.28
CA ALA A 194 10.09 -22.27 -4.86
C ALA A 194 10.34 -21.75 -6.28
N TYR A 195 11.42 -21.00 -6.47
CA TYR A 195 11.81 -20.43 -7.76
C TYR A 195 13.33 -20.28 -7.89
N ASN A 196 13.79 -19.88 -9.07
CA ASN A 196 15.18 -19.48 -9.35
C ASN A 196 15.17 -18.38 -10.43
N SER A 197 16.35 -17.88 -10.82
CA SER A 197 16.48 -16.81 -11.83
C SER A 197 15.92 -17.18 -13.21
N THR A 198 15.95 -18.46 -13.58
CA THR A 198 15.31 -18.95 -14.81
C THR A 198 13.80 -18.77 -14.74
N HIS A 199 13.15 -19.11 -13.63
CA HIS A 199 11.70 -18.92 -13.46
C HIS A 199 11.29 -17.45 -13.46
N VAL A 200 12.12 -16.56 -12.88
CA VAL A 200 11.92 -15.11 -12.98
C VAL A 200 11.90 -14.67 -14.45
N THR A 201 12.86 -15.14 -15.24
CA THR A 201 12.92 -14.85 -16.69
C THR A 201 11.72 -15.41 -17.43
N MET A 202 11.25 -16.61 -17.08
CA MET A 202 10.04 -17.21 -17.66
C MET A 202 8.79 -16.39 -17.33
N CYS A 203 8.66 -15.85 -16.11
CA CYS A 203 7.55 -14.99 -15.73
C CYS A 203 7.56 -13.68 -16.52
N GLN A 204 8.73 -13.08 -16.72
CA GLN A 204 8.91 -11.88 -17.55
C GLN A 204 8.51 -12.16 -19.01
N ASN A 205 9.01 -13.25 -19.59
CA ASN A 205 8.72 -13.63 -20.97
C ASN A 205 7.24 -13.98 -21.19
N ALA A 206 6.58 -14.56 -20.18
CA ALA A 206 5.14 -14.81 -20.20
C ALA A 206 4.30 -13.53 -20.04
N GLY A 207 4.91 -12.39 -19.72
CA GLY A 207 4.23 -11.10 -19.59
C GLY A 207 3.58 -10.85 -18.23
N TYR A 208 3.93 -11.61 -17.19
CA TYR A 208 3.56 -11.26 -15.82
C TYR A 208 4.28 -9.97 -15.40
N ARG A 209 3.60 -9.13 -14.61
CA ARG A 209 4.14 -7.87 -14.07
C ARG A 209 4.91 -8.04 -12.77
N ALA A 210 4.52 -9.03 -11.96
CA ALA A 210 5.14 -9.35 -10.69
C ALA A 210 4.87 -10.81 -10.30
N ALA A 211 5.66 -11.32 -9.36
CA ALA A 211 5.47 -12.64 -8.79
C ALA A 211 5.70 -12.66 -7.28
N PHE A 212 5.00 -13.56 -6.59
CA PHE A 212 4.89 -13.64 -5.14
C PHE A 212 5.51 -14.92 -4.60
N THR A 213 6.18 -14.80 -3.46
CA THR A 213 6.90 -15.89 -2.77
C THR A 213 6.23 -16.20 -1.43
N THR A 214 6.82 -17.11 -0.64
CA THR A 214 6.40 -17.43 0.74
C THR A 214 7.37 -16.89 1.79
N VAL A 215 8.30 -16.01 1.39
CA VAL A 215 9.24 -15.37 2.31
C VAL A 215 8.48 -14.49 3.29
N ASN A 216 8.61 -14.76 4.59
CA ASN A 216 7.89 -14.05 5.63
C ASN A 216 8.57 -12.71 5.96
N ALA A 217 8.32 -11.70 5.12
CA ALA A 217 8.86 -10.36 5.24
C ALA A 217 7.89 -9.31 4.68
N PHE A 218 8.12 -8.04 5.04
CA PHE A 218 7.41 -6.92 4.42
C PHE A 218 7.91 -6.64 3.00
N THR A 219 7.04 -6.04 2.19
CA THR A 219 7.39 -5.52 0.87
C THR A 219 7.89 -4.08 0.99
N TYR A 220 9.03 -3.81 0.37
CA TYR A 220 9.63 -2.49 0.27
C TYR A 220 9.57 -1.99 -1.18
N ARG A 221 9.78 -0.69 -1.39
CA ARG A 221 9.83 -0.13 -2.75
C ARG A 221 10.96 -0.72 -3.59
N THR A 222 12.03 -1.15 -2.93
CA THR A 222 13.18 -1.80 -3.56
C THR A 222 13.05 -3.32 -3.65
N THR A 223 11.94 -3.91 -3.19
CA THR A 223 11.72 -5.36 -3.32
C THR A 223 11.74 -5.75 -4.79
N PRO A 224 12.51 -6.77 -5.20
CA PRO A 224 12.45 -7.28 -6.56
C PRO A 224 11.03 -7.72 -6.90
N ARG A 225 10.44 -7.16 -7.95
CA ARG A 225 9.00 -7.34 -8.27
C ARG A 225 8.59 -8.78 -8.59
N TYR A 226 9.53 -9.65 -8.96
CA TYR A 226 9.26 -11.08 -9.19
C TYR A 226 9.56 -11.93 -7.96
N GLU A 227 9.75 -11.30 -6.80
CA GLU A 227 10.14 -11.91 -5.53
C GLU A 227 9.41 -11.24 -4.36
N ILE A 228 8.15 -10.82 -4.57
CA ILE A 228 7.37 -10.13 -3.53
C ILE A 228 7.15 -11.08 -2.35
N PRO A 229 7.62 -10.75 -1.12
CA PRO A 229 7.45 -11.59 0.04
C PRO A 229 6.00 -11.59 0.52
N ARG A 230 5.58 -12.69 1.16
CA ARG A 230 4.25 -12.81 1.76
C ARG A 230 4.34 -13.40 3.16
N ILE A 231 3.67 -12.73 4.07
CA ILE A 231 3.55 -13.07 5.48
C ILE A 231 2.46 -14.13 5.61
N GLY A 232 2.85 -15.39 5.85
CA GLY A 232 1.89 -16.48 6.06
C GLY A 232 1.08 -16.27 7.34
N ILE A 233 -0.25 -16.35 7.25
CA ILE A 233 -1.20 -16.18 8.36
C ILE A 233 -2.16 -17.38 8.52
N ASP A 234 -1.81 -18.52 7.94
CA ASP A 234 -2.49 -19.81 8.16
C ASP A 234 -2.68 -20.10 9.65
N GLY A 235 -3.93 -20.36 10.05
CA GLY A 235 -4.32 -20.62 11.44
C GLY A 235 -3.99 -19.51 12.45
N ALA A 236 -3.63 -18.30 12.01
CA ALA A 236 -3.16 -17.25 12.91
C ALA A 236 -4.30 -16.65 13.74
N SER A 237 -4.11 -16.55 15.05
CA SER A 237 -4.99 -15.71 15.89
C SER A 237 -4.91 -14.24 15.48
N VAL A 238 -5.88 -13.41 15.89
CA VAL A 238 -5.80 -11.95 15.70
C VAL A 238 -4.53 -11.36 16.33
N ALA A 239 -4.11 -11.84 17.50
CA ALA A 239 -2.87 -11.39 18.14
C ALA A 239 -1.61 -11.77 17.33
N THR A 240 -1.61 -12.96 16.73
CA THR A 240 -0.53 -13.39 15.82
C THR A 240 -0.51 -12.53 14.56
N LEU A 241 -1.67 -12.26 13.96
CA LEU A 241 -1.80 -11.36 12.81
C LEU A 241 -1.24 -9.98 13.13
N GLN A 242 -1.66 -9.38 14.25
CA GLN A 242 -1.18 -8.08 14.73
C GLN A 242 0.35 -8.00 14.79
N THR A 243 0.98 -9.01 15.39
CA THR A 243 2.44 -9.07 15.50
C THR A 243 3.09 -9.16 14.13
N LYS A 244 2.56 -10.03 13.26
CA LYS A 244 3.12 -10.29 11.93
C LYS A 244 3.03 -9.08 10.99
N ILE A 245 1.94 -8.31 11.05
CA ILE A 245 1.77 -7.10 10.21
C ILE A 245 2.35 -5.82 10.84
N GLY A 246 3.09 -5.95 11.95
CA GLY A 246 3.73 -4.82 12.62
C GLY A 246 2.78 -3.90 13.39
N TYR A 247 1.51 -4.29 13.59
CA TYR A 247 0.52 -3.47 14.27
C TYR A 247 0.95 -3.08 15.69
N THR A 248 1.55 -4.01 16.43
CA THR A 248 2.02 -3.78 17.81
C THR A 248 3.17 -2.78 17.90
N SER A 249 3.84 -2.49 16.79
CA SER A 249 4.88 -1.46 16.70
C SER A 249 4.34 -0.09 16.30
N LEU A 250 3.08 -0.02 15.84
CA LEU A 250 2.47 1.24 15.46
C LEU A 250 2.04 2.01 16.71
N PRO A 251 2.36 3.30 16.78
CA PRO A 251 1.85 4.15 17.84
C PRO A 251 0.31 4.26 17.78
N PRO A 252 -0.36 4.47 18.93
CA PRO A 252 -1.81 4.58 18.98
C PRO A 252 -2.29 5.84 18.24
N LEU A 253 -3.41 5.72 17.53
CA LEU A 253 -4.04 6.87 16.89
C LEU A 253 -4.47 7.88 17.96
N PRO A 254 -4.22 9.18 17.76
CA PRO A 254 -4.64 10.22 18.71
C PRO A 254 -6.16 10.46 18.74
N GLY A 255 -6.88 9.92 17.78
CA GLY A 255 -8.33 10.06 17.64
C GLY A 255 -8.80 9.47 16.32
N ASN A 256 -9.93 9.99 15.82
CA ASN A 256 -10.47 9.57 14.53
C ASN A 256 -9.55 9.95 13.36
N GLY A 257 -9.72 9.26 12.23
CA GLY A 257 -8.95 9.51 11.02
C GLY A 257 -7.72 8.62 10.92
N TRP A 258 -6.62 9.17 10.43
CA TRP A 258 -5.43 8.38 10.12
C TRP A 258 -4.14 9.18 10.29
N THR A 259 -3.10 8.50 10.74
CA THR A 259 -1.75 9.06 10.88
C THR A 259 -0.84 8.54 9.80
N LEU A 260 0.17 9.33 9.45
CA LEU A 260 1.33 8.89 8.69
C LEU A 260 2.58 9.21 9.51
N ASP A 261 3.30 8.16 9.89
CA ASP A 261 4.59 8.22 10.56
C ASP A 261 5.73 8.35 9.54
N ASN A 262 6.91 8.82 9.96
CA ASN A 262 8.09 8.87 9.09
C ASN A 262 8.59 7.47 8.68
N THR A 263 8.18 6.41 9.38
CA THR A 263 8.45 5.01 9.01
C THR A 263 7.36 4.36 8.15
N ASP A 264 6.23 5.04 7.93
CA ASP A 264 5.12 4.49 7.14
C ASP A 264 5.47 4.41 5.64
N PRO A 265 4.86 3.45 4.90
CA PRO A 265 5.09 3.28 3.46
C PRO A 265 4.82 4.54 2.62
N ASN A 266 3.94 5.40 3.12
CA ASN A 266 3.49 6.65 2.52
C ASN A 266 4.37 7.88 2.87
N CYS A 267 5.48 7.65 3.59
CA CYS A 267 6.51 8.64 3.82
C CYS A 267 7.60 8.57 2.73
N THR A 268 8.08 9.72 2.28
CA THR A 268 9.21 9.86 1.36
C THR A 268 10.19 10.91 1.89
N VAL A 269 11.46 10.54 1.92
CA VAL A 269 12.57 11.39 2.38
C VAL A 269 13.44 11.77 1.18
N VAL A 270 13.76 13.05 1.04
CA VAL A 270 14.58 13.56 -0.06
C VAL A 270 15.76 14.41 0.47
N PRO A 271 16.99 14.19 -0.05
CA PRO A 271 17.40 12.97 -0.77
C PRO A 271 17.22 11.74 0.13
N THR A 272 17.07 10.57 -0.48
CA THR A 272 16.75 9.34 0.28
C THR A 272 17.97 8.81 1.06
N SER A 273 19.17 9.32 0.78
CA SER A 273 20.39 8.98 1.51
C SER A 273 21.14 10.21 2.03
N GLY A 274 21.71 10.09 3.24
CA GLY A 274 22.72 11.00 3.77
C GLY A 274 22.28 12.41 4.20
N ALA A 275 21.04 12.84 3.94
CA ALA A 275 20.60 14.17 4.34
C ALA A 275 19.97 14.23 5.74
N TRP A 276 19.06 13.31 6.06
CA TRP A 276 18.29 13.34 7.31
C TRP A 276 18.89 12.41 8.36
N SER A 277 18.96 12.87 9.61
CA SER A 277 19.45 12.11 10.76
C SER A 277 18.29 11.58 11.59
N THR A 278 18.29 10.28 11.90
CA THR A 278 17.30 9.66 12.78
C THR A 278 17.56 10.01 14.24
N VAL A 279 16.51 10.38 14.97
CA VAL A 279 16.54 10.65 16.42
C VAL A 279 15.47 9.84 17.14
N THR A 280 15.83 9.26 18.28
CA THR A 280 14.90 8.48 19.13
C THR A 280 14.55 9.20 20.44
N THR A 281 15.14 10.37 20.68
CA THR A 281 14.90 11.21 21.85
C THR A 281 13.91 12.34 21.53
N GLY A 282 13.32 12.96 22.57
CA GLY A 282 12.37 14.06 22.39
C GLY A 282 10.93 13.62 22.09
N SER A 283 10.56 12.39 22.51
CA SER A 283 9.21 11.83 22.42
C SER A 283 8.63 11.75 21.00
N PRO A 284 9.36 11.14 20.03
CA PRO A 284 8.85 10.92 18.69
C PRO A 284 7.56 10.10 18.70
N TYR A 285 6.77 10.23 17.64
CA TYR A 285 5.71 9.29 17.33
C TYR A 285 6.34 8.00 16.79
N GLY A 286 5.80 6.85 17.17
CA GLY A 286 6.39 5.58 16.78
C GLY A 286 7.82 5.40 17.28
N ALA A 287 8.71 4.90 16.42
CA ALA A 287 10.04 4.46 16.82
C ALA A 287 11.09 5.59 16.83
N ASN A 288 10.94 6.61 15.98
CA ASN A 288 11.92 7.66 15.80
C ASN A 288 11.35 8.85 15.01
N ALA A 289 12.05 9.97 15.00
CA ALA A 289 11.82 11.08 14.09
C ALA A 289 13.06 11.33 13.22
N LEU A 290 12.91 12.15 12.19
CA LEU A 290 14.01 12.61 11.34
C LEU A 290 14.35 14.07 11.67
N THR A 291 15.63 14.43 11.56
CA THR A 291 16.10 15.80 11.74
C THR A 291 17.05 16.22 10.62
N LYS A 292 17.05 17.51 10.28
CA LYS A 292 17.91 18.07 9.23
C LYS A 292 18.31 19.49 9.57
N ALA A 293 19.60 19.78 9.57
CA ALA A 293 20.11 21.14 9.72
C ALA A 293 19.54 22.05 8.61
N ALA A 294 19.31 23.33 8.93
CA ALA A 294 18.84 24.33 7.99
C ALA A 294 19.59 24.31 6.65
N GLY A 295 18.86 24.53 5.57
CA GLY A 295 19.35 24.49 4.20
C GLY A 295 18.50 25.32 3.25
N THR A 296 18.57 24.99 1.96
CA THR A 296 17.95 25.78 0.88
C THR A 296 16.50 25.41 0.59
N GLY A 297 15.95 24.37 1.24
CA GLY A 297 14.64 23.80 0.94
C GLY A 297 14.69 22.62 -0.03
N SER A 298 15.89 22.23 -0.50
CA SER A 298 16.06 21.08 -1.40
C SER A 298 15.87 19.74 -0.71
N ALA A 299 16.12 19.64 0.60
CA ALA A 299 15.86 18.43 1.37
C ALA A 299 14.49 18.52 2.04
N TYR A 300 13.71 17.44 1.99
CA TYR A 300 12.36 17.42 2.55
C TYR A 300 11.90 16.03 2.97
N VAL A 301 10.92 16.00 3.87
CA VAL A 301 10.10 14.83 4.19
C VAL A 301 8.68 15.09 3.71
N ARG A 302 8.08 14.10 3.06
CA ARG A 302 6.74 14.14 2.49
C ARG A 302 5.94 12.96 3.03
N TRP A 303 4.80 13.26 3.63
CA TRP A 303 3.78 12.26 3.95
C TRP A 303 2.60 12.44 3.01
N ALA A 304 2.23 11.39 2.29
CA ALA A 304 1.10 11.45 1.37
C ALA A 304 0.26 10.18 1.37
N ALA A 305 -1.06 10.32 1.37
CA ALA A 305 -1.98 9.20 1.26
C ALA A 305 -3.10 9.45 0.24
N LYS A 306 -3.55 8.36 -0.38
CA LYS A 306 -4.80 8.34 -1.16
C LYS A 306 -5.98 8.55 -0.22
N VAL A 307 -6.79 9.55 -0.50
CA VAL A 307 -7.97 9.89 0.29
C VAL A 307 -9.09 8.91 -0.02
N VAL A 308 -9.45 8.08 0.96
CA VAL A 308 -10.51 7.06 0.82
C VAL A 308 -11.91 7.68 1.01
N GLN A 309 -12.01 8.70 1.86
CA GLN A 309 -13.24 9.45 2.10
C GLN A 309 -12.99 10.93 1.86
N SER A 310 -13.66 11.52 0.86
CA SER A 310 -13.62 12.96 0.64
C SER A 310 -14.29 13.70 1.80
N GLY A 311 -13.72 14.82 2.24
CA GLY A 311 -14.24 15.56 3.38
C GLY A 311 -13.28 16.62 3.90
N SER A 312 -13.74 17.40 4.88
CA SER A 312 -12.87 18.34 5.58
C SER A 312 -12.09 17.62 6.68
N TYR A 313 -10.78 17.89 6.77
CA TYR A 313 -9.90 17.31 7.77
C TYR A 313 -9.14 18.42 8.50
N ARG A 314 -9.05 18.30 9.82
CA ARG A 314 -8.04 18.99 10.62
C ARG A 314 -6.72 18.24 10.44
N VAL A 315 -5.66 18.95 10.08
CA VAL A 315 -4.34 18.37 9.84
C VAL A 315 -3.41 18.83 10.95
N TYR A 316 -2.75 17.87 11.58
CA TYR A 316 -1.78 18.09 12.65
C TYR A 316 -0.41 17.58 12.22
N ALA A 317 0.63 18.18 12.79
CA ALA A 317 1.98 17.64 12.76
C ALA A 317 2.50 17.42 14.18
N ARG A 318 3.45 16.50 14.29
CA ARG A 318 4.21 16.20 15.50
C ARG A 318 5.70 16.33 15.18
N TRP A 319 6.50 16.63 16.20
CA TRP A 319 7.95 16.80 16.07
C TRP A 319 8.65 16.62 17.42
N THR A 320 9.98 16.49 17.39
CA THR A 320 10.83 16.49 18.58
C THR A 320 11.37 17.90 18.82
N ALA A 321 11.10 18.47 20.00
CA ALA A 321 11.54 19.82 20.35
C ALA A 321 12.92 19.82 21.00
N ALA A 322 13.74 20.81 20.63
CA ALA A 322 15.05 21.09 21.20
C ALA A 322 15.43 22.56 20.91
N LEU A 323 16.40 23.10 21.66
CA LEU A 323 16.80 24.52 21.56
C LEU A 323 17.41 24.90 20.20
N ASP A 324 17.95 23.94 19.47
CA ASP A 324 18.50 24.11 18.13
C ASP A 324 17.46 23.95 17.02
N ARG A 325 16.20 23.63 17.36
CA ARG A 325 15.12 23.48 16.38
C ARG A 325 14.73 24.82 15.77
N ALA A 326 14.29 24.77 14.53
CA ALA A 326 13.80 25.93 13.81
C ALA A 326 12.58 26.56 14.51
N THR A 327 12.59 27.89 14.62
CA THR A 327 11.40 28.64 15.08
C THR A 327 10.45 28.97 13.93
N ASN A 328 10.87 28.70 12.68
CA ASN A 328 10.11 28.96 11.47
C ASN A 328 10.08 27.73 10.51
N ALA A 329 9.97 26.52 11.05
CA ALA A 329 9.85 25.31 10.21
C ALA A 329 8.64 25.42 9.28
N VAL A 330 8.83 25.14 8.00
CA VAL A 330 7.83 25.37 6.94
C VAL A 330 7.16 24.07 6.52
N TYR A 331 5.85 23.99 6.74
CA TYR A 331 4.98 22.93 6.25
C TYR A 331 4.22 23.42 5.01
N GLN A 332 4.15 22.57 3.99
CA GLN A 332 3.29 22.74 2.83
C GLN A 332 2.22 21.65 2.85
N ILE A 333 0.95 22.06 2.79
CA ILE A 333 -0.21 21.17 2.81
C ILE A 333 -0.87 21.24 1.44
N THR A 334 -0.90 20.14 0.70
CA THR A 334 -1.60 20.03 -0.59
C THR A 334 -3.00 19.49 -0.35
N HIS A 335 -4.02 20.26 -0.72
CA HIS A 335 -5.43 19.98 -0.48
C HIS A 335 -6.28 20.38 -1.71
N ALA A 336 -7.60 20.19 -1.66
CA ALA A 336 -8.53 20.44 -2.78
C ALA A 336 -8.48 21.87 -3.36
N GLY A 337 -8.01 22.84 -2.58
CA GLY A 337 -7.91 24.24 -2.96
C GLY A 337 -6.51 24.68 -3.42
N GLY A 338 -5.56 23.74 -3.56
CA GLY A 338 -4.17 24.03 -3.90
C GLY A 338 -3.22 23.71 -2.73
N VAL A 339 -2.17 24.51 -2.59
CA VAL A 339 -1.14 24.33 -1.56
C VAL A 339 -1.19 25.49 -0.57
N THR A 340 -1.27 25.18 0.72
CA THR A 340 -1.16 26.17 1.81
C THR A 340 0.17 25.98 2.55
N THR A 341 0.85 27.09 2.85
CA THR A 341 2.08 27.10 3.65
C THR A 341 1.77 27.50 5.10
N VAL A 342 2.29 26.73 6.05
CA VAL A 342 2.19 26.99 7.50
C VAL A 342 3.58 26.98 8.10
N THR A 343 3.88 27.99 8.92
CA THR A 343 5.16 28.10 9.63
C THR A 343 4.94 27.82 11.11
N VAL A 344 5.77 26.96 11.71
CA VAL A 344 5.66 26.59 13.12
C VAL A 344 7.00 26.72 13.85
N ASN A 345 6.92 26.97 15.16
CA ASN A 345 8.07 26.96 16.04
C ASN A 345 8.27 25.56 16.64
N GLN A 346 9.32 24.86 16.21
CA GLN A 346 9.62 23.50 16.67
C GLN A 346 10.43 23.44 17.97
N GLN A 347 10.77 24.58 18.57
CA GLN A 347 11.32 24.61 19.94
C GLN A 347 10.22 24.41 20.99
N ALA A 348 8.95 24.61 20.63
CA ALA A 348 7.80 24.46 21.50
C ALA A 348 6.99 23.20 21.16
N ASN A 349 6.20 22.72 22.13
CA ASN A 349 5.19 21.68 21.95
C ASN A 349 5.69 20.37 21.31
N GLY A 350 6.95 20.01 21.52
CA GLY A 350 7.50 18.73 21.07
C GLY A 350 6.81 17.55 21.74
N GLY A 351 6.67 16.45 21.00
CA GLY A 351 5.97 15.26 21.48
C GLY A 351 4.45 15.46 21.64
N GLN A 352 3.87 16.48 21.01
CA GLN A 352 2.43 16.77 21.00
C GLN A 352 1.91 16.90 19.57
N TRP A 353 0.61 16.70 19.37
CA TRP A 353 -0.06 16.95 18.09
C TRP A 353 -0.42 18.44 17.98
N ASN A 354 0.19 19.12 17.01
CA ASN A 354 0.02 20.55 16.81
C ASN A 354 -0.81 20.79 15.55
N LEU A 355 -1.93 21.51 15.68
CA LEU A 355 -2.82 21.82 14.57
C LEU A 355 -2.12 22.74 13.57
N LEU A 356 -2.02 22.29 12.31
CA LEU A 356 -1.56 23.12 11.20
C LEU A 356 -2.71 23.91 10.58
N GLY A 357 -3.90 23.31 10.55
CA GLY A 357 -5.10 23.93 10.00
C GLY A 357 -6.16 22.92 9.60
N GLN A 358 -7.15 23.38 8.84
CA GLN A 358 -8.27 22.55 8.36
C GLN A 358 -8.52 22.84 6.89
N TRP A 359 -8.62 21.78 6.08
CA TRP A 359 -8.83 21.90 4.64
C TRP A 359 -9.76 20.81 4.10
N LEU A 360 -10.26 21.00 2.89
CA LEU A 360 -11.00 19.98 2.14
C LEU A 360 -10.03 19.06 1.40
N PHE A 361 -10.22 17.75 1.52
CA PHE A 361 -9.51 16.72 0.80
C PHE A 361 -10.49 15.86 0.00
N THR A 362 -10.06 15.39 -1.18
CA THR A 362 -10.91 14.64 -2.10
C THR A 362 -10.16 13.44 -2.65
N SER A 363 -10.86 12.36 -2.97
CA SER A 363 -10.29 11.18 -3.64
C SER A 363 -9.67 11.44 -5.02
N ALA A 364 -9.90 12.62 -5.61
CA ALA A 364 -9.33 13.02 -6.91
C ALA A 364 -7.82 13.32 -6.88
N GLN A 365 -7.23 13.54 -5.70
CA GLN A 365 -5.80 13.80 -5.54
C GLN A 365 -5.33 13.35 -4.15
N PRO A 366 -4.03 13.07 -3.96
CA PRO A 366 -3.54 12.67 -2.65
C PRO A 366 -3.64 13.82 -1.64
N ALA A 367 -3.87 13.46 -0.37
CA ALA A 367 -3.62 14.34 0.76
C ALA A 367 -2.12 14.32 1.04
N GLU A 368 -1.47 15.47 1.09
CA GLU A 368 -0.02 15.56 1.26
C GLU A 368 0.38 16.66 2.24
N VAL A 369 1.35 16.35 3.10
CA VAL A 369 2.07 17.30 3.94
C VAL A 369 3.55 17.13 3.67
N ARG A 370 4.24 18.25 3.43
CA ARG A 370 5.68 18.29 3.23
C ARG A 370 6.32 19.27 4.21
N ILE A 371 7.46 18.89 4.77
CA ILE A 371 8.34 19.77 5.54
C ILE A 371 9.72 19.78 4.89
N SER A 372 10.32 20.96 4.73
CA SER A 372 11.64 21.12 4.08
C SER A 372 12.67 21.70 5.04
N ASP A 373 13.94 21.61 4.67
CA ASP A 373 15.05 22.21 5.42
C ASP A 373 15.21 23.73 5.22
N ALA A 374 14.29 24.39 4.48
CA ALA A 374 14.23 25.85 4.38
C ALA A 374 13.72 26.48 5.69
N ALA A 375 14.61 26.61 6.66
CA ALA A 375 14.30 27.12 7.99
C ALA A 375 15.52 27.83 8.62
N ASN A 376 15.33 28.45 9.78
CA ASN A 376 16.37 29.18 10.52
C ASN A 376 17.14 28.33 11.56
N GLY A 377 16.83 27.04 11.64
CA GLY A 377 17.43 26.09 12.57
C GLY A 377 17.20 24.66 12.10
N THR A 378 17.56 23.68 12.93
CA THR A 378 17.35 22.27 12.58
C THR A 378 15.85 21.96 12.52
N VAL A 379 15.42 21.34 11.43
CA VAL A 379 14.03 20.91 11.22
C VAL A 379 13.84 19.50 11.76
N SER A 380 12.70 19.24 12.40
CA SER A 380 12.27 17.91 12.85
C SER A 380 11.03 17.45 12.07
N ALA A 381 11.07 16.22 11.57
CA ALA A 381 10.01 15.60 10.78
C ALA A 381 9.68 14.25 11.42
N ASP A 382 8.48 14.11 11.99
CA ASP A 382 8.07 12.94 12.77
C ASP A 382 6.80 12.32 12.15
N ALA A 383 5.62 12.90 12.43
CA ALA A 383 4.37 12.35 11.94
C ALA A 383 3.33 13.43 11.66
N VAL A 384 2.33 13.05 10.84
CA VAL A 384 1.15 13.87 10.54
C VAL A 384 -0.12 13.10 10.85
N TRP A 385 -1.18 13.82 11.21
CA TRP A 385 -2.50 13.26 11.51
C TRP A 385 -3.58 14.03 10.77
N PHE A 386 -4.47 13.30 10.10
CA PHE A 386 -5.64 13.83 9.42
C PHE A 386 -6.89 13.38 10.16
N GLU A 387 -7.48 14.30 10.93
CA GLU A 387 -8.69 14.07 11.70
C GLU A 387 -9.90 14.54 10.89
N PRO A 388 -10.85 13.66 10.53
CA PRO A 388 -12.05 14.08 9.83
C PRO A 388 -12.86 15.05 10.70
N VAL A 389 -13.33 16.13 10.10
CA VAL A 389 -14.30 17.03 10.71
C VAL A 389 -15.67 16.49 10.34
N SER A 390 -16.37 15.92 11.33
CA SER A 390 -17.77 15.57 11.12
C SER A 390 -18.53 16.84 10.76
N SER A 391 -19.23 16.82 9.62
CA SER A 391 -20.34 17.76 9.44
C SER A 391 -21.31 17.49 10.58
N ARG A 392 -21.53 18.44 11.48
CA ARG A 392 -22.77 18.44 12.25
C ARG A 392 -23.89 18.31 11.21
N VAL A 393 -24.67 17.25 11.30
CA VAL A 393 -25.99 17.24 10.69
C VAL A 393 -26.76 18.32 11.45
N GLU A 394 -26.92 19.50 10.84
CA GLU A 394 -28.03 20.37 11.18
C GLU A 394 -29.29 19.60 10.83
N ASN A 395 -29.93 19.00 11.84
CA ASN A 395 -31.34 18.63 11.85
C ASN A 395 -31.70 18.29 13.30
N TYR A 396 -31.83 19.31 14.14
CA TYR A 396 -32.81 19.25 15.21
C TYR A 396 -34.10 19.81 14.63
N GLU A 397 -34.96 18.93 14.12
CA GLU A 397 -36.39 19.26 14.09
C GLU A 397 -36.85 19.28 15.54
N LEU A 398 -37.18 20.48 16.02
CA LEU A 398 -37.88 20.68 17.28
C LEU A 398 -39.28 20.08 17.11
N TYR A 399 -39.56 18.98 17.82
CA TYR A 399 -40.92 18.53 18.09
C TYR A 399 -41.53 19.33 19.23
#